data_AF-A0A061IYM8-F1
#
_entry.id   AF-A0A061IYM8-F1
#
_cell.length_a   1.000
_cell.length_b   1.000
_cell.length_c   1.000
_cell.angle_alpha   90.00
_cell.angle_beta   90.00
_cell.angle_gamma   90.00
#
_symmetry.space_group_name_H-M   'P 1'
#
loop_
_entity.id
_entity.type
_entity.pdbx_description
1 polymer ?
#
loop_
_entity_poly.entity_id
_entity_poly.type
_entity_poly.pdbx_seq_one_letter_code
_entity_poly.pdbx_strand_id
1 'polypeptide(L)'
;MFFLPFISFSLLFFFFICTLRFESVRFLQFQLWPTFKTEFISAFPAMRSFVTARGPAMKALLGSSRAYSSFFASVPMGEPDSILGLSLECQRDPHPEKVNLGVGVYRDDANRPYVLESVRKASIGDDMEYAPINGVPSFVSAAQRLCFGEDCSAVRDGRIASCQAVGGTGALRIGGELLNRFMNNCTTIYGPNPGYANHAGIFKKAGMTLPTYTYYNPLTKSLNLPGMLKSLEEIPERSVVLLHACAHNPTGVDPSQSEWLQVSEVIKRRNLLPFVDMAYQGFATGDLDRDAFLPRHLVKTVPNVIVAQSFSKNFGLYGLRCGALHVVVDNPVEAERVLSQLALIIRAMYSNAPLTGARIVSSILASPELTVQWKGELKGMSDRLQGVRQRLVKELQNCGSIRDWSHIERQIGMMSYTGLTKEQVETLKRMHHVYMTLNGRAAISGLNSTNVAYVAKAFHDVSK
;
A
#
# COMPACT_ATOMS: atom_id res chain seq x y z
N MET A 1 14.90 -35.76 -71.55
CA MET A 1 13.70 -36.59 -71.82
C MET A 1 12.99 -36.75 -70.48
N PHE A 2 11.99 -35.90 -70.17
CA PHE A 2 10.55 -36.15 -70.38
C PHE A 2 10.10 -37.41 -69.61
N PHE A 3 9.25 -37.37 -68.57
CA PHE A 3 7.92 -36.75 -68.49
C PHE A 3 7.48 -36.45 -67.04
N LEU A 4 6.70 -35.38 -66.89
CA LEU A 4 5.76 -35.05 -65.80
C LEU A 4 4.37 -35.65 -66.18
N PRO A 5 3.37 -35.81 -65.26
CA PRO A 5 2.56 -34.65 -64.85
C PRO A 5 1.93 -34.64 -63.42
N PHE A 6 1.77 -33.41 -62.91
CA PHE A 6 0.64 -32.76 -62.20
C PHE A 6 -0.05 -33.48 -61.00
N ILE A 7 0.13 -33.00 -59.76
CA ILE A 7 -0.58 -31.91 -59.02
C ILE A 7 -2.03 -32.24 -58.62
N SER A 8 -2.29 -32.24 -57.31
CA SER A 8 -3.56 -31.75 -56.74
C SER A 8 -3.33 -31.03 -55.41
N PHE A 9 -3.66 -29.74 -55.47
CA PHE A 9 -3.97 -28.74 -54.44
C PHE A 9 -4.25 -29.20 -53.00
N SER A 10 -3.43 -28.73 -52.06
CA SER A 10 -3.82 -28.28 -50.71
C SER A 10 -2.61 -27.63 -50.05
N LEU A 11 -2.50 -26.29 -50.06
CA LEU A 11 -1.73 -25.44 -49.10
C LEU A 11 -1.52 -24.06 -49.71
N LEU A 12 -2.51 -23.18 -49.58
CA LEU A 12 -2.32 -21.74 -49.76
C LEU A 12 -3.44 -20.97 -49.06
N PHE A 13 -3.43 -21.01 -47.72
CA PHE A 13 -4.21 -20.07 -46.91
C PHE A 13 -3.61 -19.93 -45.51
N PHE A 14 -2.29 -19.69 -45.41
CA PHE A 14 -1.68 -19.38 -44.11
C PHE A 14 -0.41 -18.54 -44.24
N PHE A 15 -0.38 -17.53 -45.12
CA PHE A 15 0.67 -16.50 -45.08
C PHE A 15 0.16 -15.22 -45.73
N PHE A 16 -0.62 -14.43 -44.99
CA PHE A 16 -0.69 -12.99 -45.16
C PHE A 16 -1.27 -12.37 -43.87
N ILE A 17 -0.77 -11.21 -43.47
CA ILE A 17 -1.00 -10.46 -42.22
C ILE A 17 0.08 -10.70 -41.14
N CYS A 18 1.28 -10.21 -41.44
CA CYS A 18 2.23 -9.69 -40.46
C CYS A 18 3.09 -8.63 -41.14
N THR A 19 2.52 -7.44 -41.35
CA THR A 19 3.25 -6.17 -41.48
C THR A 19 2.22 -5.07 -41.71
N LEU A 20 2.01 -4.17 -40.74
CA LEU A 20 1.79 -2.75 -40.98
C LEU A 20 1.97 -1.97 -39.67
N ARG A 21 2.78 -0.91 -39.79
CA ARG A 21 3.34 -0.06 -38.73
C ARG A 21 2.26 0.76 -38.02
N PHE A 22 2.51 0.98 -36.73
CA PHE A 22 1.91 2.05 -35.92
C PHE A 22 2.40 3.41 -36.41
N GLU A 23 1.52 4.24 -36.96
CA GLU A 23 1.68 5.70 -36.95
C GLU A 23 0.34 6.40 -36.62
N SER A 24 0.39 7.22 -35.57
CA SER A 24 -0.44 8.40 -35.30
C SER A 24 -1.97 8.32 -35.47
N VAL A 25 -2.69 8.16 -34.36
CA VAL A 25 -4.10 8.57 -34.26
C VAL A 25 -4.16 9.90 -33.51
N ARG A 26 -4.33 11.01 -34.24
CA ARG A 26 -4.80 12.29 -33.70
C ARG A 26 -6.32 12.25 -33.66
N PHE A 27 -6.90 12.39 -32.47
CA PHE A 27 -8.32 12.69 -32.29
C PHE A 27 -8.56 14.16 -32.66
N LEU A 28 -9.33 14.41 -33.74
CA LEU A 28 -9.96 15.71 -33.94
C LEU A 28 -11.33 15.69 -33.26
N GLN A 29 -11.48 16.56 -32.26
CA GLN A 29 -12.78 17.03 -31.77
C GLN A 29 -13.43 17.89 -32.87
N PHE A 30 -14.71 17.65 -33.17
CA PHE A 30 -15.54 18.65 -33.84
C PHE A 30 -16.54 19.23 -32.84
N GLN A 31 -16.45 20.55 -32.67
CA GLN A 31 -17.40 21.39 -31.96
C GLN A 31 -18.67 21.63 -32.79
N LEU A 32 -19.74 21.92 -32.04
CA LEU A 32 -21.11 22.26 -32.41
C LEU A 32 -21.23 23.50 -33.33
N TRP A 33 -22.25 23.60 -34.20
CA TRP A 33 -23.57 24.27 -33.98
C TRP A 33 -24.41 24.42 -35.32
N PRO A 34 -25.58 25.11 -35.41
CA PRO A 34 -26.92 24.59 -35.81
C PRO A 34 -27.43 25.05 -37.19
N THR A 35 -28.69 24.69 -37.47
CA THR A 35 -29.73 25.29 -38.36
C THR A 35 -29.90 24.67 -39.75
N PHE A 36 -31.11 24.11 -39.96
CA PHE A 36 -32.03 24.16 -41.11
C PHE A 36 -32.98 22.94 -40.99
N LYS A 37 -34.12 23.04 -40.27
CA LYS A 37 -35.48 23.39 -40.74
C LYS A 37 -36.03 22.58 -41.94
N THR A 38 -37.04 21.75 -41.61
CA THR A 38 -38.29 21.41 -42.35
C THR A 38 -38.27 20.45 -43.53
N GLU A 39 -39.21 19.48 -43.45
CA GLU A 39 -39.92 18.66 -44.48
C GLU A 39 -40.00 17.19 -43.97
N PHE A 40 -41.10 16.46 -43.83
CA PHE A 40 -42.53 16.62 -44.16
C PHE A 40 -43.28 15.59 -43.27
N ILE A 41 -44.34 15.98 -42.57
CA ILE A 41 -45.36 15.06 -42.03
C ILE A 41 -46.68 15.41 -42.73
N SER A 42 -47.24 14.47 -43.49
CA SER A 42 -48.70 14.23 -43.58
C SER A 42 -49.04 13.22 -44.68
N ALA A 43 -49.59 12.06 -44.34
CA ALA A 43 -50.80 11.47 -44.94
C ALA A 43 -51.15 10.09 -44.31
N PHE A 44 -52.30 10.10 -43.62
CA PHE A 44 -53.11 9.07 -42.94
C PHE A 44 -53.62 7.89 -43.85
N PRO A 45 -54.51 6.95 -43.43
CA PRO A 45 -54.43 5.93 -42.35
C PRO A 45 -55.12 4.55 -42.67
N ALA A 46 -54.96 3.57 -41.75
CA ALA A 46 -55.91 2.51 -41.32
C ALA A 46 -56.74 1.64 -42.29
N MET A 47 -56.53 0.31 -42.24
CA MET A 47 -57.63 -0.68 -42.20
C MET A 47 -57.23 -1.97 -41.45
N ARG A 48 -58.16 -2.48 -40.63
CA ARG A 48 -58.02 -3.60 -39.67
C ARG A 48 -58.34 -4.97 -40.30
N SER A 49 -57.76 -6.00 -39.66
CA SER A 49 -58.32 -7.35 -39.38
C SER A 49 -58.72 -8.29 -40.52
N PHE A 50 -58.21 -9.54 -40.53
CA PHE A 50 -58.87 -10.70 -39.90
C PHE A 50 -57.99 -11.95 -39.93
N VAL A 51 -58.20 -12.78 -38.90
CA VAL A 51 -57.61 -14.08 -38.59
C VAL A 51 -57.96 -15.14 -39.66
N THR A 52 -57.01 -16.00 -40.05
CA THR A 52 -57.13 -17.48 -40.10
C THR A 52 -56.01 -18.12 -40.95
N ALA A 53 -55.16 -18.92 -40.30
CA ALA A 53 -54.71 -20.25 -40.78
C ALA A 53 -53.66 -20.82 -39.81
N ARG A 54 -54.06 -21.82 -39.03
CA ARG A 54 -53.17 -22.66 -38.22
C ARG A 54 -52.42 -23.64 -39.14
N GLY A 55 -51.11 -23.76 -38.94
CA GLY A 55 -50.30 -24.85 -39.51
C GLY A 55 -48.95 -24.98 -38.80
N PRO A 56 -48.55 -26.17 -38.31
CA PRO A 56 -47.33 -26.38 -37.54
C PRO A 56 -46.13 -26.58 -38.46
N ALA A 57 -45.65 -25.52 -39.11
CA ALA A 57 -44.52 -25.63 -40.03
C ALA A 57 -43.68 -24.35 -40.09
N MET A 58 -43.30 -23.82 -38.93
CA MET A 58 -42.25 -22.79 -38.84
C MET A 58 -41.66 -22.73 -37.41
N LYS A 59 -41.39 -23.89 -36.83
CA LYS A 59 -40.63 -24.02 -35.56
C LYS A 59 -39.22 -24.58 -35.77
N ALA A 60 -38.71 -24.45 -36.99
CA ALA A 60 -37.32 -24.65 -37.33
C ALA A 60 -36.85 -23.36 -38.03
N LEU A 61 -35.69 -22.83 -37.62
CA LEU A 61 -35.09 -21.55 -38.04
C LEU A 61 -35.48 -20.29 -37.24
N LEU A 62 -35.53 -20.41 -35.92
CA LEU A 62 -34.79 -19.45 -35.10
C LEU A 62 -33.66 -20.25 -34.47
N GLY A 63 -32.63 -20.53 -35.28
CA GLY A 63 -31.35 -20.95 -34.75
C GLY A 63 -30.98 -19.93 -33.69
N SER A 64 -31.07 -20.32 -32.43
CA SER A 64 -30.69 -19.47 -31.33
C SER A 64 -29.22 -19.15 -31.55
N SER A 65 -28.93 -17.98 -32.10
CA SER A 65 -27.68 -17.31 -31.82
C SER A 65 -27.73 -17.00 -30.31
N ARG A 66 -27.51 -18.03 -29.47
CA ARG A 66 -26.82 -17.83 -28.21
C ARG A 66 -25.45 -17.32 -28.65
N ALA A 67 -25.37 -16.02 -28.94
CA ALA A 67 -24.11 -15.33 -28.88
C ALA A 67 -23.61 -15.68 -27.48
N TYR A 68 -22.60 -16.54 -27.42
CA TYR A 68 -21.99 -16.95 -26.17
C TYR A 68 -21.54 -15.65 -25.51
N SER A 69 -22.27 -15.19 -24.49
CA SER A 69 -21.91 -13.98 -23.77
C SER A 69 -20.52 -14.22 -23.19
N SER A 70 -19.62 -13.25 -23.32
CA SER A 70 -18.28 -13.34 -22.74
C SER A 70 -18.39 -13.80 -21.29
N PHE A 71 -17.53 -14.76 -20.88
CA PHE A 71 -17.45 -15.22 -19.49
C PHE A 71 -17.24 -14.06 -18.50
N PHE A 72 -16.70 -12.94 -18.97
CA PHE A 72 -16.41 -11.75 -18.16
C PHE A 72 -17.41 -10.61 -18.35
N ALA A 73 -18.52 -10.82 -19.07
CA ALA A 73 -19.49 -9.76 -19.37
C ALA A 73 -20.12 -9.12 -18.11
N SER A 74 -20.17 -9.86 -17.00
CA SER A 74 -20.71 -9.39 -15.72
C SER A 74 -19.66 -8.85 -14.75
N VAL A 75 -18.37 -8.86 -15.10
CA VAL A 75 -17.31 -8.37 -14.21
C VAL A 75 -17.42 -6.85 -14.11
N PRO A 76 -17.72 -6.29 -12.94
CA PRO A 76 -17.80 -4.84 -12.78
C PRO A 76 -16.40 -4.22 -12.83
N MET A 77 -16.33 -2.94 -13.25
CA MET A 77 -15.11 -2.16 -13.11
C MET A 77 -14.76 -2.04 -11.62
N GLY A 78 -13.51 -2.33 -11.26
CA GLY A 78 -13.04 -2.15 -9.89
C GLY A 78 -12.89 -0.67 -9.54
N GLU A 79 -13.20 -0.31 -8.29
CA GLU A 79 -12.94 1.03 -7.77
C GLU A 79 -11.43 1.32 -7.79
N PRO A 80 -10.99 2.49 -8.31
CA PRO A 80 -9.60 2.88 -8.28
C PRO A 80 -9.05 2.98 -6.84
N ASP A 81 -7.81 2.57 -6.64
CA ASP A 81 -7.13 2.75 -5.35
C ASP A 81 -6.99 4.25 -5.04
N SER A 82 -7.47 4.66 -3.86
CA SER A 82 -7.49 6.07 -3.43
C SER A 82 -6.12 6.76 -3.38
N ILE A 83 -5.02 6.01 -3.43
CA ILE A 83 -3.65 6.51 -3.37
C ILE A 83 -2.95 6.35 -4.72
N LEU A 84 -2.96 5.15 -5.29
CA LEU A 84 -2.28 4.86 -6.57
C LEU A 84 -3.02 5.47 -7.76
N GLY A 85 -4.35 5.49 -7.74
CA GLY A 85 -5.17 6.16 -8.75
C GLY A 85 -4.89 7.66 -8.84
N LEU A 86 -4.72 8.32 -7.68
CA LEU A 86 -4.38 9.74 -7.60
C LEU A 86 -3.03 10.06 -8.27
N SER A 87 -2.06 9.16 -8.18
CA SER A 87 -0.77 9.35 -8.87
C SER A 87 -0.88 9.25 -10.38
N LEU A 88 -1.75 8.37 -10.89
CA LEU A 88 -2.01 8.28 -12.33
C LEU A 88 -2.69 9.54 -12.84
N GLU A 89 -3.62 10.11 -12.08
CA GLU A 89 -4.22 11.41 -12.43
C GLU A 89 -3.17 12.53 -12.47
N CYS A 90 -2.34 12.66 -11.43
CA CYS A 90 -1.28 13.67 -11.41
C CYS A 90 -0.27 13.47 -12.55
N GLN A 91 0.05 12.23 -12.92
CA GLN A 91 0.92 11.97 -14.07
C GLN A 91 0.32 12.47 -15.39
N ARG A 92 -1.00 12.35 -15.57
CA ARG A 92 -1.72 12.76 -16.79
C ARG A 92 -1.97 14.26 -16.91
N ASP A 93 -1.88 14.99 -15.81
CA ASP A 93 -2.06 16.45 -15.80
C ASP A 93 -0.88 17.16 -16.52
N PRO A 94 -1.11 17.97 -17.56
CA PRO A 94 -0.02 18.68 -18.25
C PRO A 94 0.51 19.90 -17.50
N HIS A 95 -0.11 20.32 -16.39
CA HIS A 95 0.29 21.56 -15.71
C HIS A 95 1.74 21.52 -15.19
N PRO A 96 2.57 22.55 -15.48
CA PRO A 96 4.00 22.53 -15.17
C PRO A 96 4.30 22.57 -13.66
N GLU A 97 3.40 23.16 -12.86
CA GLU A 97 3.56 23.27 -11.39
C GLU A 97 2.80 22.20 -10.60
N LYS A 98 2.33 21.12 -11.26
CA LYS A 98 1.60 20.06 -10.57
C LYS A 98 2.44 19.39 -9.47
N VAL A 99 1.81 19.07 -8.34
CA VAL A 99 2.50 18.43 -7.20
C VAL A 99 1.75 17.18 -6.78
N ASN A 100 2.47 16.07 -6.63
CA ASN A 100 1.93 14.81 -6.12
C ASN A 100 2.26 14.64 -4.64
N LEU A 101 1.28 14.87 -3.78
CA LEU A 101 1.30 14.57 -2.34
C LEU A 101 0.42 13.35 -2.03
N GLY A 102 0.15 12.50 -3.03
CA GLY A 102 -0.62 11.27 -2.91
C GLY A 102 0.25 10.13 -2.38
N VAL A 103 1.18 9.62 -3.18
CA VAL A 103 1.90 8.38 -2.83
C VAL A 103 3.08 8.65 -1.89
N GLY A 104 3.17 7.86 -0.81
CA GLY A 104 4.31 7.84 0.11
C GLY A 104 5.52 7.09 -0.45
N VAL A 105 6.16 7.66 -1.46
CA VAL A 105 7.52 7.28 -1.90
C VAL A 105 8.46 8.41 -1.50
N TYR A 106 9.65 8.07 -1.03
CA TYR A 106 10.70 9.06 -0.86
C TYR A 106 11.22 9.51 -2.23
N ARG A 107 11.45 10.82 -2.34
CA ARG A 107 12.02 11.48 -3.51
C ARG A 107 13.20 12.33 -3.05
N ASP A 108 14.18 12.48 -3.94
CA ASP A 108 15.24 13.47 -3.75
C ASP A 108 14.69 14.90 -3.91
N ASP A 109 15.53 15.90 -3.68
CA ASP A 109 15.13 17.31 -3.75
C ASP A 109 14.74 17.75 -5.17
N ALA A 110 15.18 17.02 -6.20
CA ALA A 110 14.78 17.19 -7.59
C ALA A 110 13.52 16.39 -7.97
N ASN A 111 12.80 15.82 -6.98
CA ASN A 111 11.61 15.00 -7.14
C ASN A 111 11.82 13.68 -7.94
N ARG A 112 13.05 13.19 -8.01
CA ARG A 112 13.40 11.93 -8.70
C ARG A 112 13.30 10.75 -7.73
N PRO A 113 13.05 9.51 -8.23
CA PRO A 113 13.23 8.33 -7.41
C PRO A 113 14.63 8.29 -6.80
N TYR A 114 14.72 8.03 -5.50
CA TYR A 114 15.99 7.96 -4.78
C TYR A 114 16.36 6.50 -4.52
N VAL A 115 17.48 6.05 -5.09
CA VAL A 115 18.07 4.74 -4.81
C VAL A 115 19.31 4.97 -3.96
N LEU A 116 19.33 4.36 -2.79
CA LEU A 116 20.43 4.47 -1.84
C LEU A 116 21.73 3.93 -2.47
N GLU A 117 22.86 4.57 -2.17
CA GLU A 117 24.15 4.12 -2.67
C GLU A 117 24.55 2.79 -2.01
N SER A 118 24.13 2.55 -0.76
CA SER A 118 24.30 1.24 -0.10
C SER A 118 23.61 0.11 -0.85
N VAL A 119 22.44 0.38 -1.43
CA VAL A 119 21.68 -0.56 -2.28
C VAL A 119 22.37 -0.79 -3.62
N ARG A 120 22.97 0.24 -4.21
CA ARG A 120 23.73 0.10 -5.47
C ARG A 120 24.97 -0.77 -5.32
N LYS A 121 25.60 -0.72 -4.14
CA LYS A 121 26.80 -1.51 -3.79
C LYS A 121 26.50 -2.91 -3.26
N ALA A 122 25.24 -3.20 -2.92
CA ALA A 122 24.86 -4.48 -2.35
C ALA A 122 24.96 -5.62 -3.37
N SER A 123 25.38 -6.80 -2.91
CA SER A 123 25.40 -8.00 -3.74
C SER A 123 24.01 -8.63 -3.83
N ILE A 124 23.65 -9.11 -5.02
CA ILE A 124 22.39 -9.82 -5.29
C ILE A 124 22.60 -11.32 -5.55
N GLY A 125 23.84 -11.81 -5.41
CA GLY A 125 24.25 -13.17 -5.79
C GLY A 125 24.19 -13.43 -7.30
N ASP A 126 24.76 -14.55 -7.72
CA ASP A 126 24.93 -14.89 -9.15
C ASP A 126 23.95 -15.99 -9.63
N ASP A 127 23.24 -16.64 -8.71
CA ASP A 127 22.22 -17.66 -9.02
C ASP A 127 20.80 -17.07 -8.95
N MET A 128 19.85 -17.70 -9.65
CA MET A 128 18.43 -17.34 -9.62
C MET A 128 17.56 -18.54 -9.23
N GLU A 129 18.11 -19.43 -8.41
CA GLU A 129 17.43 -20.64 -7.95
C GLU A 129 16.34 -20.30 -6.94
N TYR A 130 15.36 -21.20 -6.77
CA TYR A 130 14.28 -20.97 -5.83
C TYR A 130 14.78 -20.75 -4.39
N ALA A 131 14.28 -19.71 -3.73
CA ALA A 131 14.46 -19.53 -2.30
C ALA A 131 13.75 -20.65 -1.51
N PRO A 132 14.22 -20.98 -0.30
CA PRO A 132 13.40 -21.74 0.65
C PRO A 132 12.06 -21.06 0.86
N ILE A 133 11.01 -21.83 1.16
CA ILE A 133 9.63 -21.32 1.30
C ILE A 133 9.55 -20.23 2.38
N ASN A 134 10.23 -20.43 3.51
CA ASN A 134 10.30 -19.45 4.60
C ASN A 134 11.25 -18.28 4.31
N GLY A 135 11.92 -18.27 3.15
CA GLY A 135 12.81 -17.19 2.71
C GLY A 135 14.29 -17.52 2.77
N VAL A 136 15.09 -16.56 2.31
CA VAL A 136 16.56 -16.64 2.35
C VAL A 136 17.04 -16.60 3.81
N PRO A 137 17.75 -17.63 4.33
CA PRO A 137 18.09 -17.72 5.75
C PRO A 137 18.85 -16.51 6.31
N SER A 138 19.83 -16.00 5.55
CA SER A 138 20.62 -14.82 5.95
C SER A 138 19.75 -13.56 6.09
N PHE A 139 18.77 -13.38 5.19
CA PHE A 139 17.82 -12.29 5.26
C PHE A 139 16.87 -12.43 6.44
N VAL A 140 16.25 -13.60 6.64
CA VAL A 140 15.30 -13.84 7.74
C VAL A 140 15.96 -13.55 9.08
N SER A 141 17.20 -14.03 9.26
CA SER A 141 18.00 -13.79 10.46
C SER A 141 18.34 -12.31 10.65
N ALA A 142 18.75 -11.60 9.58
CA ALA A 142 19.05 -10.17 9.64
C ALA A 142 17.81 -9.31 9.92
N ALA A 143 16.67 -9.62 9.29
CA ALA A 143 15.39 -8.94 9.50
C ALA A 143 14.92 -9.08 10.96
N GLN A 144 15.00 -10.29 11.51
CA GLN A 144 14.67 -10.57 12.91
C GLN A 144 15.55 -9.77 13.88
N ARG A 145 16.88 -9.77 13.68
CA ARG A 145 17.80 -8.97 14.52
C ARG A 145 17.53 -7.47 14.41
N LEU A 146 17.28 -6.96 13.22
CA LEU A 146 16.95 -5.55 13.02
C LEU A 146 15.67 -5.15 13.77
N CYS A 147 14.65 -6.01 13.73
CA CYS A 147 13.37 -5.77 14.40
C CYS A 147 13.51 -5.78 15.93
N PHE A 148 14.07 -6.85 16.49
CA PHE A 148 14.02 -7.07 17.95
C PHE A 148 15.29 -6.64 18.70
N GLY A 149 16.38 -6.35 18.00
CA GLY A 149 17.69 -6.11 18.59
C GLY A 149 18.42 -7.42 18.97
N GLU A 150 19.74 -7.34 19.10
CA GLU A 150 20.59 -8.50 19.39
C GLU A 150 20.37 -9.03 20.81
N ASP A 151 20.03 -8.16 21.76
CA ASP A 151 19.82 -8.50 23.17
C ASP A 151 18.43 -9.10 23.48
N CYS A 152 17.58 -9.30 22.46
CA CYS A 152 16.26 -9.88 22.66
C CYS A 152 16.34 -11.35 23.09
N SER A 153 15.82 -11.69 24.28
CA SER A 153 15.81 -13.08 24.75
C SER A 153 15.03 -14.00 23.81
N ALA A 154 13.90 -13.56 23.26
CA ALA A 154 13.14 -14.37 22.31
C ALA A 154 13.94 -14.76 21.05
N VAL A 155 14.88 -13.91 20.61
CA VAL A 155 15.81 -14.23 19.52
C VAL A 155 16.79 -15.32 19.97
N ARG A 156 17.46 -15.11 21.11
CA ARG A 156 18.45 -16.07 21.65
C ARG A 156 17.84 -17.44 21.97
N ASP A 157 16.63 -17.43 22.50
CA ASP A 157 15.91 -18.62 22.96
C ASP A 157 15.20 -19.35 21.80
N GLY A 158 15.34 -18.90 20.55
CA GLY A 158 14.72 -19.54 19.38
C GLY A 158 13.19 -19.43 19.34
N ARG A 159 12.60 -18.42 19.99
CA ARG A 159 11.15 -18.27 20.19
C ARG A 159 10.45 -17.40 19.14
N ILE A 160 11.10 -17.12 18.01
CA ILE A 160 10.53 -16.27 16.97
C ILE A 160 10.50 -17.00 15.63
N ALA A 161 9.30 -17.43 15.24
CA ALA A 161 9.02 -17.95 13.91
C ALA A 161 9.05 -16.78 12.90
N SER A 162 10.08 -16.72 12.07
CA SER A 162 10.25 -15.65 11.08
C SER A 162 10.25 -16.20 9.65
N CYS A 163 9.52 -15.56 8.74
CA CYS A 163 9.55 -15.89 7.33
C CYS A 163 9.60 -14.62 6.46
N GLN A 164 10.23 -14.75 5.29
CA GLN A 164 10.24 -13.70 4.27
C GLN A 164 8.86 -13.56 3.62
N ALA A 165 8.47 -12.32 3.36
CA ALA A 165 7.19 -11.98 2.74
C ALA A 165 7.35 -11.00 1.58
N VAL A 166 6.31 -10.92 0.73
CA VAL A 166 6.23 -9.97 -0.40
C VAL A 166 5.89 -8.56 0.12
N GLY A 167 6.88 -7.92 0.75
CA GLY A 167 6.76 -6.66 1.47
C GLY A 167 5.89 -6.75 2.72
N GLY A 168 5.71 -5.62 3.42
CA GLY A 168 4.84 -5.56 4.61
C GLY A 168 3.39 -5.98 4.32
N THR A 169 2.86 -5.68 3.13
CA THR A 169 1.52 -6.12 2.69
C THR A 169 1.39 -7.64 2.66
N GLY A 170 2.39 -8.34 2.12
CA GLY A 170 2.43 -9.80 2.14
C GLY A 170 2.52 -10.34 3.57
N ALA A 171 3.34 -9.73 4.43
CA ALA A 171 3.47 -10.14 5.83
C ALA A 171 2.15 -10.00 6.60
N LEU A 172 1.45 -8.88 6.45
CA LEU A 172 0.12 -8.65 7.04
C LEU A 172 -0.89 -9.71 6.56
N ARG A 173 -0.87 -10.02 5.27
CA ARG A 173 -1.78 -11.01 4.69
C ARG A 173 -1.53 -12.41 5.26
N ILE A 174 -0.27 -12.85 5.29
CA ILE A 174 0.11 -14.16 5.82
C ILE A 174 -0.23 -14.26 7.31
N GLY A 175 0.08 -13.22 8.09
CA GLY A 175 -0.25 -13.16 9.51
C GLY A 175 -1.75 -13.20 9.78
N GLY A 176 -2.55 -12.48 9.00
CA GLY A 176 -4.02 -12.54 9.09
C GLY A 176 -4.56 -13.93 8.78
N GLU A 177 -4.01 -14.61 7.76
CA GLU A 177 -4.44 -15.97 7.39
C GLU A 177 -4.01 -17.02 8.43
N LEU A 178 -2.82 -16.87 9.03
CA LEU A 178 -2.39 -17.68 10.18
C LEU A 178 -3.38 -17.55 11.34
N LEU A 179 -3.73 -16.31 11.72
CA LEU A 179 -4.69 -16.03 12.78
C LEU A 179 -6.06 -16.66 12.48
N ASN A 180 -6.58 -16.45 11.27
CA ASN A 180 -7.88 -16.97 10.88
C ASN A 180 -7.95 -18.49 10.91
N ARG A 181 -6.91 -19.19 10.46
CA ARG A 181 -6.89 -20.65 10.40
C ARG A 181 -6.64 -21.33 11.75
N PHE A 182 -5.80 -20.76 12.60
CA PHE A 182 -5.24 -21.49 13.75
C PHE A 182 -5.56 -20.89 15.12
N MET A 183 -5.96 -19.62 15.21
CA MET A 183 -6.28 -18.98 16.48
C MET A 183 -7.79 -18.98 16.74
N ASN A 184 -8.36 -20.15 17.02
CA ASN A 184 -9.79 -20.33 17.36
C ASN A 184 -10.76 -19.65 16.37
N ASN A 185 -10.49 -19.76 15.07
CA ASN A 185 -11.23 -19.04 14.02
C ASN A 185 -11.29 -17.52 14.27
N CYS A 186 -10.16 -16.90 14.60
CA CYS A 186 -10.08 -15.46 14.77
C CYS A 186 -10.53 -14.76 13.48
N THR A 187 -11.71 -14.13 13.52
CA THR A 187 -12.31 -13.40 12.40
C THR A 187 -12.25 -11.89 12.59
N THR A 188 -11.56 -11.40 13.63
CA THR A 188 -11.57 -9.98 14.00
C THR A 188 -10.19 -9.51 14.41
N ILE A 189 -9.75 -8.40 13.83
CA ILE A 189 -8.57 -7.64 14.25
C ILE A 189 -8.97 -6.18 14.43
N TYR A 190 -8.63 -5.56 15.56
CA TYR A 190 -9.01 -4.17 15.85
C TYR A 190 -7.91 -3.22 15.39
N GLY A 191 -8.22 -2.28 14.49
CA GLY A 191 -7.27 -1.30 13.96
C GLY A 191 -7.47 0.13 14.50
N PRO A 192 -6.49 1.03 14.35
CA PRO A 192 -6.66 2.42 14.77
C PRO A 192 -7.70 3.14 13.89
N ASN A 193 -8.38 4.14 14.45
CA ASN A 193 -9.24 5.07 13.71
C ASN A 193 -8.61 6.49 13.63
N PRO A 194 -8.22 6.96 12.43
CA PRO A 194 -8.17 6.23 11.16
C PRO A 194 -6.97 5.27 11.10
N GLY A 195 -7.00 4.31 10.18
CA GLY A 195 -5.89 3.39 9.90
C GLY A 195 -5.42 3.47 8.44
N TYR A 196 -4.42 2.66 8.07
CA TYR A 196 -3.96 2.60 6.69
C TYR A 196 -5.04 2.01 5.77
N ALA A 197 -5.36 2.72 4.69
CA ALA A 197 -6.49 2.38 3.81
C ALA A 197 -6.52 0.93 3.32
N ASN A 198 -5.35 0.31 3.06
CA ASN A 198 -5.30 -1.06 2.54
C ASN A 198 -5.46 -2.14 3.63
N HIS A 199 -5.42 -1.81 4.93
CA HIS A 199 -5.60 -2.81 6.00
C HIS A 199 -6.93 -3.54 5.86
N ALA A 200 -8.02 -2.81 5.61
CA ALA A 200 -9.34 -3.42 5.43
C ALA A 200 -9.35 -4.43 4.26
N GLY A 201 -8.72 -4.08 3.14
CA GLY A 201 -8.61 -4.98 1.97
C GLY A 201 -7.79 -6.23 2.26
N ILE A 202 -6.65 -6.07 2.94
CA ILE A 202 -5.75 -7.18 3.31
C ILE A 202 -6.47 -8.17 4.24
N PHE A 203 -7.02 -7.67 5.36
CA PHE A 203 -7.62 -8.52 6.38
C PHE A 203 -8.95 -9.13 5.93
N LYS A 204 -9.76 -8.40 5.15
CA LYS A 204 -10.97 -8.98 4.51
C LYS A 204 -10.62 -10.19 3.66
N LYS A 205 -9.56 -10.08 2.86
CA LYS A 205 -9.15 -11.19 2.00
C LYS A 205 -8.57 -12.36 2.82
N ALA A 206 -8.05 -12.09 4.02
CA ALA A 206 -7.59 -13.11 4.97
C ALA A 206 -8.71 -13.75 5.80
N GLY A 207 -9.98 -13.42 5.53
CA GLY A 207 -11.14 -13.95 6.26
C GLY A 207 -11.46 -13.20 7.56
N MET A 208 -10.93 -11.99 7.73
CA MET A 208 -11.06 -11.19 8.95
C MET A 208 -11.84 -9.88 8.72
N THR A 209 -12.43 -9.37 9.78
CA THR A 209 -13.04 -8.04 9.88
C THR A 209 -12.10 -7.09 10.61
N LEU A 210 -12.21 -5.79 10.30
CA LEU A 210 -11.37 -4.73 10.87
C LEU A 210 -12.23 -3.67 11.57
N PRO A 211 -12.86 -3.97 12.72
CA PRO A 211 -13.38 -2.93 13.61
C PRO A 211 -12.25 -2.01 14.07
N THR A 212 -12.61 -0.83 14.59
CA THR A 212 -11.61 0.18 14.95
C THR A 212 -11.67 0.61 16.41
N TYR A 213 -10.51 1.00 16.95
CA TYR A 213 -10.36 1.66 18.25
C TYR A 213 -9.97 3.13 18.04
N THR A 214 -10.31 3.98 19.02
CA THR A 214 -10.01 5.41 18.96
C THR A 214 -8.49 5.66 18.89
N TYR A 215 -8.02 6.53 17.99
CA TYR A 215 -6.59 6.84 17.90
C TYR A 215 -6.34 8.34 17.75
N TYR A 216 -6.91 8.98 16.72
CA TYR A 216 -6.64 10.38 16.39
C TYR A 216 -7.74 11.32 16.89
N ASN A 217 -7.36 12.46 17.45
CA ASN A 217 -8.29 13.54 17.76
C ASN A 217 -8.25 14.60 16.64
N PRO A 218 -9.32 14.77 15.84
CA PRO A 218 -9.34 15.74 14.75
C PRO A 218 -9.32 17.20 15.22
N LEU A 219 -9.77 17.49 16.44
CA LEU A 219 -9.78 18.86 16.99
C LEU A 219 -8.36 19.31 17.36
N THR A 220 -7.62 18.46 18.08
CA THR A 220 -6.25 18.76 18.53
C THR A 220 -5.18 18.34 17.52
N LYS A 221 -5.56 17.58 16.50
CA LYS A 221 -4.69 16.97 15.49
C LYS A 221 -3.55 16.14 16.10
N SER A 222 -3.84 15.49 17.22
CA SER A 222 -2.91 14.73 18.06
C SER A 222 -3.48 13.36 18.43
N LEU A 223 -2.75 12.60 19.24
CA LEU A 223 -3.22 11.33 19.78
C LEU A 223 -4.37 11.59 20.75
N ASN A 224 -5.45 10.80 20.64
CA ASN A 224 -6.49 10.72 21.65
C ASN A 224 -6.18 9.56 22.60
N LEU A 225 -5.16 9.73 23.45
CA LEU A 225 -4.73 8.67 24.37
C LEU A 225 -5.87 8.20 25.30
N PRO A 226 -6.67 9.06 25.96
CA PRO A 226 -7.74 8.60 26.83
C PRO A 226 -8.78 7.77 26.07
N GLY A 227 -9.15 8.20 24.86
CA GLY A 227 -10.05 7.44 23.99
C GLY A 227 -9.46 6.12 23.54
N MET A 228 -8.17 6.09 23.19
CA MET A 228 -7.45 4.88 22.80
C MET A 228 -7.43 3.86 23.93
N LEU A 229 -7.01 4.26 25.14
CA LEU A 229 -6.98 3.38 26.31
C LEU A 229 -8.37 2.86 26.64
N LYS A 230 -9.40 3.71 26.61
CA LYS A 230 -10.79 3.29 26.82
C LYS A 230 -11.25 2.25 25.78
N SER A 231 -11.01 2.51 24.49
CA SER A 231 -11.39 1.55 23.44
C SER A 231 -10.66 0.22 23.59
N LEU A 232 -9.37 0.22 23.93
CA LEU A 232 -8.61 -1.01 24.18
C LEU A 232 -9.14 -1.79 25.40
N GLU A 233 -9.64 -1.08 26.43
CA GLU A 233 -10.36 -1.66 27.57
C GLU A 233 -11.78 -2.13 27.23
N GLU A 234 -12.31 -1.87 26.05
CA GLU A 234 -13.63 -2.38 25.65
C GLU A 234 -13.49 -3.58 24.70
N ILE A 235 -12.30 -3.79 24.13
CA ILE A 235 -12.01 -4.92 23.26
C ILE A 235 -12.09 -6.23 24.08
N PRO A 236 -12.81 -7.26 23.58
CA PRO A 236 -12.87 -8.56 24.25
C PRO A 236 -11.48 -9.14 24.50
N GLU A 237 -11.28 -9.76 25.66
CA GLU A 237 -10.01 -10.42 25.97
C GLU A 237 -9.63 -11.44 24.89
N ARG A 238 -8.32 -11.65 24.70
CA ARG A 238 -7.78 -12.54 23.66
C ARG A 238 -8.09 -12.13 22.21
N SER A 239 -8.54 -10.90 21.99
CA SER A 239 -8.66 -10.33 20.65
C SER A 239 -7.30 -9.86 20.10
N VAL A 240 -7.23 -9.70 18.78
CA VAL A 240 -6.04 -9.19 18.09
C VAL A 240 -6.15 -7.68 17.89
N VAL A 241 -5.09 -6.93 18.20
CA VAL A 241 -5.03 -5.47 18.02
C VAL A 241 -3.89 -5.11 17.08
N LEU A 242 -4.23 -4.41 16.01
CA LEU A 242 -3.28 -3.87 15.04
C LEU A 242 -2.71 -2.53 15.52
N LEU A 243 -1.39 -2.44 15.58
CA LEU A 243 -0.64 -1.25 16.00
C LEU A 243 0.36 -0.86 14.91
N HIS A 244 0.63 0.42 14.74
CA HIS A 244 1.78 0.87 13.93
C HIS A 244 2.99 1.06 14.84
N ALA A 245 4.15 0.53 14.46
CA ALA A 245 5.37 0.66 15.28
C ALA A 245 5.79 2.12 15.47
N CYS A 246 5.73 2.90 14.38
CA CYS A 246 6.08 4.32 14.28
C CYS A 246 5.60 4.87 12.92
N ALA A 247 5.67 6.19 12.74
CA ALA A 247 5.18 6.95 11.60
C ALA A 247 3.78 6.51 11.15
N HIS A 248 2.81 6.63 12.05
CA HIS A 248 1.45 6.19 11.83
C HIS A 248 0.89 6.69 10.50
N ASN A 249 0.51 5.76 9.61
CA ASN A 249 -0.13 6.08 8.34
C ASN A 249 -1.65 5.98 8.51
N PRO A 250 -2.41 7.08 8.40
CA PRO A 250 -2.09 8.26 7.59
C PRO A 250 -1.72 9.54 8.35
N THR A 251 -1.80 9.56 9.68
CA THR A 251 -1.82 10.82 10.44
C THR A 251 -0.44 11.43 10.67
N GLY A 252 0.61 10.62 10.72
CA GLY A 252 1.93 10.99 11.23
C GLY A 252 1.97 11.21 12.75
N VAL A 253 0.91 10.86 13.48
CA VAL A 253 0.85 11.03 14.93
C VAL A 253 1.20 9.71 15.60
N ASP A 254 2.26 9.69 16.40
CA ASP A 254 2.69 8.51 17.16
C ASP A 254 2.56 8.75 18.66
N PRO A 255 2.23 7.72 19.46
CA PRO A 255 2.41 7.77 20.90
C PRO A 255 3.90 7.92 21.24
N SER A 256 4.16 8.72 22.27
CA SER A 256 5.45 8.76 22.94
C SER A 256 5.75 7.43 23.65
N GLN A 257 6.99 7.23 24.09
CA GLN A 257 7.38 6.01 24.79
C GLN A 257 6.57 5.80 26.08
N SER A 258 6.33 6.86 26.86
CA SER A 258 5.52 6.78 28.09
C SER A 258 4.05 6.46 27.81
N GLU A 259 3.50 6.90 26.69
CA GLU A 259 2.16 6.54 26.25
C GLU A 259 2.10 5.09 25.77
N TRP A 260 3.13 4.62 25.05
CA TRP A 260 3.24 3.21 24.66
C TRP A 260 3.35 2.27 25.86
N LEU A 261 3.99 2.68 26.96
CA LEU A 261 3.99 1.92 28.21
C LEU A 261 2.57 1.74 28.76
N GLN A 262 1.75 2.80 28.75
CA GLN A 262 0.35 2.74 29.20
C GLN A 262 -0.49 1.81 28.30
N VAL A 263 -0.32 1.93 26.98
CA VAL A 263 -1.01 1.06 26.01
C VAL A 263 -0.61 -0.40 26.21
N SER A 264 0.67 -0.67 26.39
CA SER A 264 1.19 -2.04 26.57
C SER A 264 0.68 -2.69 27.87
N GLU A 265 0.47 -1.89 28.91
CA GLU A 265 -0.13 -2.37 30.16
C GLU A 265 -1.61 -2.77 29.97
N VAL A 266 -2.38 -2.02 29.17
CA VAL A 266 -3.75 -2.45 28.79
C VAL A 266 -3.71 -3.75 27.99
N ILE A 267 -2.84 -3.84 26.97
CA ILE A 267 -2.68 -5.04 26.14
C ILE A 267 -2.39 -6.27 27.02
N LYS A 268 -1.47 -6.13 27.98
CA LYS A 268 -1.12 -7.19 28.92
C LYS A 268 -2.29 -7.58 29.83
N ARG A 269 -2.90 -6.60 30.53
CA ARG A 269 -4.03 -6.85 31.45
C ARG A 269 -5.20 -7.51 30.76
N ARG A 270 -5.48 -7.12 29.52
CA ARG A 270 -6.59 -7.62 28.69
C ARG A 270 -6.24 -8.84 27.87
N ASN A 271 -5.02 -9.35 28.01
CA ASN A 271 -4.52 -10.50 27.28
C ASN A 271 -4.79 -10.38 25.77
N LEU A 272 -4.54 -9.20 25.20
CA LEU A 272 -4.72 -8.93 23.78
C LEU A 272 -3.46 -9.36 23.01
N LEU A 273 -3.63 -9.85 21.79
CA LEU A 273 -2.52 -10.21 20.91
C LEU A 273 -2.13 -8.99 20.04
N PRO A 274 -0.98 -8.34 20.28
CA PRO A 274 -0.53 -7.26 19.42
C PRO A 274 -0.03 -7.79 18.07
N PHE A 275 -0.56 -7.22 17.00
CA PHE A 275 -0.04 -7.34 15.64
C PHE A 275 0.51 -5.97 15.23
N VAL A 276 1.84 -5.86 15.11
CA VAL A 276 2.53 -4.61 14.79
C VAL A 276 2.84 -4.53 13.28
N ASP A 277 2.38 -3.46 12.62
CA ASP A 277 2.82 -3.06 11.28
C ASP A 277 4.04 -2.12 11.41
N MET A 278 5.22 -2.58 10.99
CA MET A 278 6.48 -1.87 11.10
C MET A 278 7.06 -1.58 9.72
N ALA A 279 6.57 -0.51 9.10
CA ALA A 279 6.94 -0.15 7.73
C ALA A 279 8.00 0.96 7.59
N TYR A 280 8.32 1.67 8.68
CA TYR A 280 9.08 2.93 8.66
C TYR A 280 10.26 2.97 9.64
N GLN A 281 10.76 1.81 10.09
CA GLN A 281 11.88 1.75 11.05
C GLN A 281 13.11 2.52 10.54
N GLY A 282 13.56 3.49 11.33
CA GLY A 282 14.64 4.46 11.06
C GLY A 282 14.23 5.63 10.15
N PHE A 283 13.08 5.55 9.47
CA PHE A 283 12.54 6.64 8.66
C PHE A 283 11.75 7.67 9.48
N ALA A 284 11.25 7.27 10.65
CA ALA A 284 10.45 8.12 11.50
C ALA A 284 11.35 9.13 12.22
N THR A 285 12.30 8.64 13.04
CA THR A 285 13.15 9.51 13.86
C THR A 285 14.60 9.61 13.39
N GLY A 286 14.98 8.87 12.35
CA GLY A 286 16.39 8.72 11.95
C GLY A 286 17.16 7.70 12.78
N ASP A 287 16.50 7.07 13.76
CA ASP A 287 17.07 6.11 14.71
C ASP A 287 16.29 4.80 14.66
N LEU A 288 16.99 3.71 14.34
CA LEU A 288 16.41 2.38 14.16
C LEU A 288 15.87 1.77 15.47
N ASP A 289 16.49 2.09 16.60
CA ASP A 289 16.17 1.52 17.90
C ASP A 289 15.00 2.27 18.53
N ARG A 290 14.99 3.60 18.40
CA ARG A 290 13.85 4.43 18.79
C ARG A 290 12.60 4.07 18.01
N ASP A 291 12.73 3.85 16.70
CA ASP A 291 11.61 3.49 15.83
C ASP A 291 11.13 2.04 16.02
N ALA A 292 11.94 1.19 16.66
CA ALA A 292 11.60 -0.19 17.04
C ALA A 292 11.22 -0.33 18.52
N PHE A 293 11.00 0.78 19.24
CA PHE A 293 10.65 0.76 20.66
C PHE A 293 9.45 -0.15 20.95
N LEU A 294 8.34 0.02 20.22
CA LEU A 294 7.10 -0.72 20.48
C LEU A 294 7.27 -2.24 20.39
N PRO A 295 7.71 -2.84 19.26
CA PRO A 295 7.84 -4.29 19.18
C PRO A 295 8.85 -4.84 20.21
N ARG A 296 9.94 -4.12 20.49
CA ARG A 296 10.94 -4.56 21.49
C ARG A 296 10.42 -4.50 22.92
N HIS A 297 9.58 -3.52 23.23
CA HIS A 297 8.91 -3.44 24.51
C HIS A 297 7.86 -4.55 24.66
N LEU A 298 6.99 -4.73 23.66
CA LEU A 298 5.92 -5.74 23.70
C LEU A 298 6.45 -7.17 23.91
N VAL A 299 7.56 -7.55 23.26
CA VAL A 299 8.16 -8.89 23.43
C VAL A 299 8.65 -9.16 24.86
N LYS A 300 8.90 -8.11 25.66
CA LYS A 300 9.22 -8.23 27.09
C LYS A 300 7.97 -8.19 27.98
N THR A 301 6.86 -7.69 27.46
CA THR A 301 5.66 -7.36 28.25
C THR A 301 4.57 -8.42 28.13
N VAL A 302 4.42 -9.05 26.95
CA VAL A 302 3.38 -10.05 26.65
C VAL A 302 3.99 -11.31 26.03
N PRO A 303 3.37 -12.50 26.20
CA PRO A 303 3.94 -13.75 25.73
C PRO A 303 4.06 -13.85 24.20
N ASN A 304 3.08 -13.27 23.47
CA ASN A 304 2.99 -13.41 22.02
C ASN A 304 2.87 -12.04 21.35
N VAL A 305 3.62 -11.87 20.26
CA VAL A 305 3.63 -10.65 19.43
C VAL A 305 3.77 -11.07 17.97
N ILE A 306 3.01 -10.45 17.08
CA ILE A 306 3.18 -10.59 15.63
C ILE A 306 3.72 -9.28 15.07
N VAL A 307 4.73 -9.33 14.20
CA VAL A 307 5.28 -8.14 13.53
C VAL A 307 5.34 -8.36 12.03
N ALA A 308 4.67 -7.49 11.26
CA ALA A 308 4.84 -7.37 9.82
C ALA A 308 5.86 -6.25 9.52
N GLN A 309 7.06 -6.64 9.08
CA GLN A 309 8.15 -5.73 8.77
C GLN A 309 8.24 -5.48 7.27
N SER A 310 8.47 -4.21 6.87
CA SER A 310 8.66 -3.83 5.47
C SER A 310 10.02 -3.17 5.24
N PHE A 311 10.67 -3.53 4.13
CA PHE A 311 11.92 -2.90 3.69
C PHE A 311 11.73 -1.93 2.52
N SER A 312 10.46 -1.64 2.17
CA SER A 312 10.14 -0.80 1.03
C SER A 312 10.60 0.65 1.19
N LYS A 313 10.63 1.18 2.42
CA LYS A 313 10.94 2.58 2.70
C LYS A 313 12.38 2.73 3.15
N ASN A 314 12.75 2.13 4.29
CA ASN A 314 14.08 2.23 4.90
C ASN A 314 15.26 1.78 4.02
N PHE A 315 15.05 0.86 3.08
CA PHE A 315 16.05 0.52 2.06
C PHE A 315 15.68 1.05 0.65
N GLY A 316 14.59 1.80 0.49
CA GLY A 316 14.12 2.26 -0.82
C GLY A 316 13.70 1.14 -1.79
N LEU A 317 13.44 -0.08 -1.30
CA LEU A 317 13.15 -1.26 -2.13
C LEU A 317 11.66 -1.41 -2.48
N TYR A 318 11.00 -0.30 -2.81
CA TYR A 318 9.55 -0.22 -3.05
C TYR A 318 9.05 -1.31 -4.00
N GLY A 319 9.66 -1.41 -5.18
CA GLY A 319 9.29 -2.33 -6.25
C GLY A 319 9.81 -3.76 -6.08
N LEU A 320 10.85 -3.97 -5.26
CA LEU A 320 11.42 -5.31 -5.03
C LEU A 320 10.66 -6.14 -4.00
N ARG A 321 9.66 -5.53 -3.35
CA ARG A 321 8.70 -6.22 -2.46
C ARG A 321 9.38 -7.07 -1.38
N CYS A 322 10.35 -6.49 -0.67
CA CYS A 322 11.04 -7.14 0.44
C CYS A 322 10.36 -6.84 1.78
N GLY A 323 10.06 -7.89 2.56
CA GLY A 323 9.41 -7.82 3.87
C GLY A 323 9.60 -9.11 4.66
N ALA A 324 9.19 -9.11 5.93
CA ALA A 324 9.22 -10.28 6.80
C ALA A 324 8.01 -10.29 7.73
N LEU A 325 7.58 -11.50 8.12
CA LEU A 325 6.63 -11.73 9.20
C LEU A 325 7.38 -12.39 10.36
N HIS A 326 7.15 -11.91 11.57
CA HIS A 326 7.70 -12.48 12.80
C HIS A 326 6.56 -12.84 13.75
N VAL A 327 6.57 -14.05 14.29
CA VAL A 327 5.61 -14.53 15.29
C VAL A 327 6.38 -14.99 16.51
N VAL A 328 6.23 -14.25 17.61
CA VAL A 328 6.86 -14.55 18.90
C VAL A 328 5.96 -15.52 19.66
N VAL A 329 6.55 -16.62 20.10
CA VAL A 329 5.87 -17.76 20.74
C VAL A 329 6.56 -18.17 22.04
N ASP A 330 6.02 -19.17 22.71
CA ASP A 330 6.46 -19.55 24.05
C ASP A 330 7.78 -20.34 24.06
N ASN A 331 8.06 -21.12 23.01
CA ASN A 331 9.24 -21.99 22.94
C ASN A 331 9.63 -22.34 21.48
N PRO A 332 10.86 -22.84 21.24
CA PRO A 332 11.33 -23.26 19.91
C PRO A 332 10.45 -24.29 19.20
N VAL A 333 9.90 -25.27 19.92
CA VAL A 333 9.05 -26.32 19.33
C VAL A 333 7.76 -25.71 18.77
N GLU A 334 7.21 -24.71 19.45
CA GLU A 334 6.10 -23.92 18.92
C GLU A 334 6.50 -23.10 17.70
N ALA A 335 7.70 -22.52 17.70
CA ALA A 335 8.17 -21.74 16.56
C ALA A 335 8.31 -22.61 15.30
N GLU A 336 8.80 -23.85 15.44
CA GLU A 336 8.87 -24.83 14.35
C GLU A 336 7.48 -25.20 13.82
N ARG A 337 6.51 -25.45 14.71
CA ARG A 337 5.12 -25.70 14.31
C ARG A 337 4.53 -24.53 13.53
N VAL A 338 4.70 -23.30 14.02
CA VAL A 338 4.24 -22.09 13.33
C VAL A 338 4.92 -21.93 11.97
N LEU A 339 6.24 -22.11 11.89
CA LEU A 339 6.99 -22.05 10.63
C LEU A 339 6.52 -23.09 9.61
N SER A 340 6.15 -24.30 10.04
CA SER A 340 5.60 -25.32 9.14
C SER A 340 4.27 -24.89 8.52
N GLN A 341 3.39 -24.27 9.31
CA GLN A 341 2.09 -23.78 8.82
C GLN A 341 2.24 -22.55 7.93
N LEU A 342 3.16 -21.64 8.28
CA LEU A 342 3.51 -20.51 7.44
C LEU A 342 4.04 -20.97 6.09
N ALA A 343 4.89 -22.01 6.05
CA ALA A 343 5.37 -22.57 4.80
C ALA A 343 4.22 -23.10 3.92
N LEU A 344 3.24 -23.80 4.50
CA LEU A 344 2.07 -24.29 3.74
C LEU A 344 1.21 -23.14 3.21
N ILE A 345 0.96 -22.11 4.01
CA ILE A 345 0.23 -20.90 3.58
C ILE A 345 0.97 -20.25 2.41
N ILE A 346 2.27 -19.97 2.57
CA ILE A 346 3.11 -19.31 1.56
C ILE A 346 3.19 -20.14 0.28
N ARG A 347 3.37 -21.46 0.41
CA ARG A 347 3.51 -22.37 -0.73
C ARG A 347 2.31 -22.30 -1.67
N ALA A 348 1.11 -22.17 -1.10
CA ALA A 348 -0.14 -22.04 -1.83
C ALA A 348 -0.43 -20.61 -2.32
N MET A 349 0.18 -19.58 -1.70
CA MET A 349 0.02 -18.19 -2.13
C MET A 349 0.92 -17.81 -3.30
N TYR A 350 2.21 -18.12 -3.22
CA TYR A 350 3.21 -17.70 -4.22
C TYR A 350 4.45 -18.60 -4.26
N SER A 351 4.38 -19.83 -3.75
CA SER A 351 5.48 -20.79 -3.66
C SER A 351 6.63 -20.39 -2.71
N ASN A 352 7.41 -19.37 -3.07
CA ASN A 352 8.53 -18.84 -2.30
C ASN A 352 8.75 -17.35 -2.63
N ALA A 353 9.38 -16.60 -1.73
CA ALA A 353 9.50 -15.15 -1.86
C ALA A 353 10.66 -14.73 -2.80
N PRO A 354 10.61 -13.55 -3.46
CA PRO A 354 11.64 -13.09 -4.38
C PRO A 354 13.03 -12.90 -3.75
N LEU A 355 14.09 -13.31 -4.43
CA LEU A 355 15.47 -13.28 -3.93
C LEU A 355 16.05 -11.88 -3.79
N THR A 356 15.95 -11.06 -4.83
CA THR A 356 16.80 -9.88 -5.03
C THR A 356 16.73 -8.91 -3.86
N GLY A 357 15.52 -8.56 -3.39
CA GLY A 357 15.37 -7.66 -2.26
C GLY A 357 15.93 -8.23 -0.96
N ALA A 358 15.75 -9.53 -0.72
CA ALA A 358 16.30 -10.20 0.47
C ALA A 358 17.82 -10.23 0.47
N ARG A 359 18.45 -10.50 -0.68
CA ARG A 359 19.91 -10.51 -0.83
C ARG A 359 20.53 -9.12 -0.70
N ILE A 360 19.88 -8.07 -1.22
CA ILE A 360 20.30 -6.68 -1.00
C ILE A 360 20.33 -6.37 0.50
N VAL A 361 19.21 -6.63 1.20
CA VAL A 361 19.10 -6.32 2.63
C VAL A 361 20.11 -7.13 3.44
N SER A 362 20.25 -8.43 3.19
CA SER A 362 21.21 -9.27 3.91
C SER A 362 22.66 -8.89 3.60
N SER A 363 22.99 -8.53 2.36
CA SER A 363 24.32 -8.06 1.96
C SER A 363 24.70 -6.75 2.68
N ILE A 364 23.78 -5.79 2.77
CA ILE A 364 24.02 -4.53 3.48
C ILE A 364 24.21 -4.79 4.97
N LEU A 365 23.30 -5.55 5.59
CA LEU A 365 23.32 -5.80 7.04
C LEU A 365 24.44 -6.75 7.49
N ALA A 366 25.06 -7.48 6.56
CA ALA A 366 26.23 -8.32 6.84
C ALA A 366 27.56 -7.57 6.72
N SER A 367 27.62 -6.43 6.02
CA SER A 367 28.80 -5.58 5.92
C SER A 367 28.73 -4.42 6.92
N PRO A 368 29.68 -4.30 7.86
CA PRO A 368 29.75 -3.14 8.76
C PRO A 368 29.81 -1.81 7.98
N GLU A 369 30.57 -1.76 6.89
CA GLU A 369 30.76 -0.58 6.06
C GLU A 369 29.45 -0.16 5.37
N LEU A 370 28.76 -1.09 4.72
CA LEU A 370 27.48 -0.82 4.06
C LEU A 370 26.39 -0.50 5.08
N THR A 371 26.41 -1.13 6.26
CA THR A 371 25.47 -0.84 7.34
C THR A 371 25.64 0.60 7.85
N VAL A 372 26.88 1.07 8.06
CA VAL A 372 27.17 2.45 8.45
C VAL A 372 26.69 3.42 7.37
N GLN A 373 27.00 3.13 6.10
CA GLN A 373 26.56 3.97 4.98
C GLN A 373 25.03 4.06 4.92
N TRP A 374 24.33 2.91 4.98
CA TRP A 374 22.88 2.82 4.96
C TRP A 374 22.24 3.60 6.12
N LYS A 375 22.76 3.48 7.34
CA LYS A 375 22.27 4.25 8.50
C LYS A 375 22.42 5.77 8.29
N GLY A 376 23.55 6.20 7.71
CA GLY A 376 23.76 7.60 7.35
C GLY A 376 22.78 8.12 6.30
N GLU A 377 22.55 7.34 5.24
CA GLU A 377 21.55 7.65 4.20
C GLU A 377 20.15 7.73 4.78
N LEU A 378 19.78 6.79 5.65
CA LEU A 378 18.48 6.74 6.33
C LEU A 378 18.24 7.97 7.21
N LYS A 379 19.25 8.36 8.00
CA LYS A 379 19.22 9.61 8.77
C LYS A 379 19.06 10.82 7.86
N GLY A 380 19.82 10.91 6.77
CA GLY A 380 19.68 12.02 5.80
C GLY A 380 18.28 12.10 5.18
N MET A 381 17.66 10.95 4.89
CA MET A 381 16.27 10.91 4.42
C MET A 381 15.27 11.40 5.47
N SER A 382 15.44 11.01 6.74
CA SER A 382 14.60 11.46 7.85
C SER A 382 14.78 12.96 8.14
N ASP A 383 16.02 13.45 8.20
CA ASP A 383 16.35 14.86 8.42
C ASP A 383 15.74 15.75 7.32
N ARG A 384 15.76 15.31 6.05
CA ARG A 384 15.10 16.02 4.95
C ARG A 384 13.59 16.13 5.18
N LEU A 385 12.93 15.05 5.59
CA LEU A 385 11.48 15.06 5.85
C LEU A 385 11.13 16.03 6.96
N GLN A 386 11.93 16.10 8.04
CA GLN A 386 11.74 17.09 9.08
C GLN A 386 11.95 18.51 8.56
N GLY A 387 13.00 18.74 7.76
CA GLY A 387 13.29 20.05 7.17
C GLY A 387 12.16 20.57 6.28
N VAL A 388 11.54 19.72 5.46
CA VAL A 388 10.40 20.15 4.62
C VAL A 388 9.12 20.40 5.41
N ARG A 389 8.91 19.73 6.55
CA ARG A 389 7.79 20.04 7.47
C ARG A 389 7.93 21.43 8.05
N GLN A 390 9.10 21.73 8.61
CA GLN A 390 9.41 23.05 9.19
C GLN A 390 9.30 24.14 8.13
N ARG A 391 9.82 23.88 6.92
CA ARG A 391 9.70 24.84 5.83
C ARG A 391 8.26 25.06 5.41
N LEU A 392 7.43 24.03 5.28
CA LEU A 392 6.01 24.19 4.95
C LEU A 392 5.29 25.09 5.95
N VAL A 393 5.48 24.86 7.26
CA VAL A 393 4.85 25.68 8.31
C VAL A 393 5.34 27.13 8.26
N LYS A 394 6.66 27.34 8.08
CA LYS A 394 7.22 28.68 7.91
C LYS A 394 6.66 29.41 6.69
N GLU A 395 6.55 28.74 5.54
CA GLU A 395 6.00 29.36 4.32
C GLU A 395 4.50 29.67 4.46
N LEU A 396 3.74 28.85 5.20
CA LEU A 396 2.34 29.13 5.53
C LEU A 396 2.20 30.39 6.39
N GLN A 397 3.10 30.59 7.35
CA GLN A 397 3.17 31.82 8.15
C GLN A 397 3.54 33.02 7.29
N ASN A 398 4.51 32.88 6.37
CA ASN A 398 4.88 33.94 5.42
C ASN A 398 3.73 34.33 4.48
N CYS A 399 2.84 33.38 4.16
CA CYS A 399 1.62 33.66 3.40
C CYS A 399 0.53 34.40 4.21
N GLY A 400 0.75 34.62 5.52
CA GLY A 400 -0.23 35.27 6.40
C GLY A 400 -1.33 34.34 6.92
N SER A 401 -1.11 33.01 6.92
CA SER A 401 -2.10 32.08 7.47
C SER A 401 -2.27 32.29 8.98
N ILE A 402 -3.52 32.48 9.42
CA ILE A 402 -3.90 32.60 10.84
C ILE A 402 -4.22 31.24 11.50
N ARG A 403 -4.24 30.15 10.72
CA ARG A 403 -4.48 28.80 11.25
C ARG A 403 -3.22 28.26 11.94
N ASP A 404 -3.41 27.49 13.01
CA ASP A 404 -2.31 26.73 13.60
C ASP A 404 -1.96 25.50 12.74
N TRP A 405 -0.74 25.53 12.18
CA TRP A 405 -0.13 24.47 11.37
C TRP A 405 0.98 23.71 12.11
N SER A 406 1.24 24.02 13.37
CA SER A 406 2.34 23.44 14.15
C SER A 406 2.24 21.91 14.33
N HIS A 407 1.07 21.31 14.13
CA HIS A 407 0.91 19.86 14.11
C HIS A 407 1.67 19.19 12.97
N ILE A 408 1.90 19.87 11.83
CA ILE A 408 2.68 19.32 10.72
C ILE A 408 4.13 19.07 11.14
N GLU A 409 4.71 19.94 11.96
CA GLU A 409 6.07 19.78 12.51
C GLU A 409 6.17 18.70 13.57
N ARG A 410 5.12 18.53 14.39
CA ARG A 410 5.05 17.48 15.42
C ARG A 410 4.83 16.09 14.85
N GLN A 411 4.17 16.00 13.70
CA GLN A 411 3.93 14.73 13.01
C GLN A 411 5.21 14.15 12.41
N ILE A 412 5.29 12.83 12.36
CA ILE A 412 6.48 12.05 12.09
C ILE A 412 6.32 11.24 10.78
N GLY A 413 7.44 11.00 10.09
CA GLY A 413 7.51 10.11 8.93
C GLY A 413 7.08 10.75 7.61
N MET A 414 6.62 9.93 6.66
CA MET A 414 6.31 10.39 5.28
C MET A 414 4.95 11.06 5.12
N MET A 415 4.03 10.83 6.06
CA MET A 415 2.63 11.27 5.93
C MET A 415 2.29 12.36 6.94
N SER A 416 1.32 13.19 6.59
CA SER A 416 0.74 14.19 7.49
C SER A 416 -0.76 14.26 7.25
N TYR A 417 -1.53 14.25 8.32
CA TYR A 417 -2.90 14.76 8.28
C TYR A 417 -2.87 16.27 8.42
N THR A 418 -3.16 16.96 7.31
CA THR A 418 -3.10 18.42 7.21
C THR A 418 -4.22 19.10 7.99
N GLY A 419 -5.38 18.45 8.09
CA GLY A 419 -6.62 19.06 8.61
C GLY A 419 -7.43 19.83 7.57
N LEU A 420 -7.03 19.79 6.29
CA LEU A 420 -7.83 20.32 5.19
C LEU A 420 -9.09 19.45 4.98
N THR A 421 -10.22 20.10 4.69
CA THR A 421 -11.47 19.40 4.40
C THR A 421 -11.47 18.81 2.99
N LYS A 422 -12.43 17.93 2.70
CA LYS A 422 -12.61 17.36 1.37
C LYS A 422 -12.75 18.44 0.29
N GLU A 423 -13.55 19.46 0.56
CA GLU A 423 -13.82 20.57 -0.36
C GLU A 423 -12.57 21.42 -0.62
N GLN A 424 -11.74 21.62 0.41
CA GLN A 424 -10.45 22.30 0.30
C GLN A 424 -9.47 21.47 -0.55
N VAL A 425 -9.41 20.15 -0.34
CA VAL A 425 -8.58 19.24 -1.15
C VAL A 425 -9.03 19.19 -2.61
N GLU A 426 -10.33 19.17 -2.88
CA GLU A 426 -10.87 19.23 -4.24
C GLU A 426 -10.51 20.55 -4.92
N THR A 427 -10.57 21.66 -4.18
CA THR A 427 -10.17 22.98 -4.67
C THR A 427 -8.66 23.04 -4.94
N LEU A 428 -7.82 22.45 -4.08
CA LEU A 428 -6.38 22.32 -4.31
C LEU A 428 -6.06 21.61 -5.62
N LYS A 429 -6.71 20.47 -5.87
CA LYS A 429 -6.51 19.72 -7.11
C LYS A 429 -6.95 20.54 -8.32
N ARG A 430 -8.14 21.14 -8.27
CA ARG A 430 -8.74 21.87 -9.40
C ARG A 430 -8.02 23.18 -9.75
N MET A 431 -7.64 23.96 -8.75
CA MET A 431 -7.13 25.33 -8.93
C MET A 431 -5.61 25.40 -8.90
N HIS A 432 -4.96 24.50 -8.17
CA HIS A 432 -3.52 24.54 -7.91
C HIS A 432 -2.78 23.29 -8.37
N HIS A 433 -3.46 22.31 -8.98
CA HIS A 433 -2.82 21.08 -9.46
C HIS A 433 -2.02 20.35 -8.35
N VAL A 434 -2.47 20.47 -7.10
CA VAL A 434 -1.89 19.79 -5.94
C VAL A 434 -2.76 18.58 -5.59
N TYR A 435 -2.18 17.39 -5.73
CA TYR A 435 -2.88 16.12 -5.59
C TYR A 435 -2.60 15.51 -4.22
N MET A 436 -3.62 15.40 -3.37
CA MET A 436 -3.56 14.70 -2.09
C MET A 436 -4.88 13.95 -1.83
N THR A 437 -4.94 13.04 -0.85
CA THR A 437 -6.15 12.24 -0.65
C THR A 437 -7.24 13.07 0.04
N LEU A 438 -8.51 12.80 -0.30
CA LEU A 438 -9.68 13.59 0.11
C LEU A 438 -9.91 13.69 1.63
N ASN A 439 -9.28 12.81 2.41
CA ASN A 439 -9.29 12.85 3.88
C ASN A 439 -8.23 13.81 4.48
N GLY A 440 -7.57 14.62 3.66
CA GLY A 440 -6.56 15.58 4.13
C GLY A 440 -5.17 14.97 4.38
N ARG A 441 -4.91 13.70 4.00
CA ARG A 441 -3.56 13.12 4.04
C ARG A 441 -2.69 13.68 2.92
N ALA A 442 -1.54 14.24 3.28
CA ALA A 442 -0.46 14.58 2.36
C ALA A 442 0.76 13.68 2.59
N ALA A 443 1.35 13.18 1.51
CA ALA A 443 2.67 12.58 1.50
C ALA A 443 3.72 13.72 1.47
N ILE A 444 4.19 14.10 2.64
CA ILE A 444 5.21 15.14 2.85
C ILE A 444 6.51 14.82 2.10
N SER A 445 6.76 13.55 1.80
CA SER A 445 7.89 13.13 0.98
C SER A 445 7.89 13.70 -0.44
N GLY A 446 6.73 14.12 -0.96
CA GLY A 446 6.59 14.82 -2.25
C GLY A 446 6.92 16.32 -2.20
N LEU A 447 7.16 16.89 -1.02
CA LEU A 447 7.66 18.25 -0.86
C LEU A 447 9.18 18.30 -0.99
N ASN A 448 9.67 19.37 -1.60
CA ASN A 448 11.09 19.62 -1.83
C ASN A 448 11.38 21.13 -1.80
N SER A 449 12.64 21.49 -1.98
CA SER A 449 13.08 22.88 -1.88
C SER A 449 12.46 23.82 -2.92
N THR A 450 11.98 23.29 -4.05
CA THR A 450 11.45 24.07 -5.18
C THR A 450 9.93 24.20 -5.15
N ASN A 451 9.19 23.26 -4.55
CA ASN A 451 7.72 23.26 -4.58
C ASN A 451 7.05 23.64 -3.25
N VAL A 452 7.77 23.60 -2.12
CA VAL A 452 7.15 23.77 -0.79
C VAL A 452 6.50 25.14 -0.60
N ALA A 453 7.09 26.21 -1.16
CA ALA A 453 6.51 27.55 -1.10
C ALA A 453 5.22 27.66 -1.94
N TYR A 454 5.21 27.03 -3.12
CA TYR A 454 4.00 26.95 -3.96
C TYR A 454 2.86 26.19 -3.24
N VAL A 455 3.18 25.04 -2.64
CA VAL A 455 2.20 24.26 -1.88
C VAL A 455 1.70 25.03 -0.66
N ALA A 456 2.57 25.74 0.06
CA ALA A 456 2.16 26.57 1.19
C ALA A 456 1.16 27.66 0.77
N LYS A 457 1.43 28.34 -0.35
CA LYS A 457 0.52 29.33 -0.93
C LYS A 457 -0.82 28.70 -1.31
N ALA A 458 -0.80 27.56 -2.00
CA ALA A 458 -2.01 26.83 -2.38
C ALA A 458 -2.84 26.39 -1.15
N PHE A 459 -2.16 25.88 -0.12
CA PHE A 459 -2.81 25.52 1.15
C PHE A 459 -3.43 26.74 1.82
N HIS A 460 -2.70 27.85 1.91
CA HIS A 460 -3.23 29.10 2.44
C HIS A 460 -4.46 29.57 1.65
N ASP A 461 -4.40 29.59 0.32
CA ASP A 461 -5.47 30.06 -0.55
C ASP A 461 -6.80 29.33 -0.34
N VAL A 462 -6.77 28.01 -0.12
CA VAL A 462 -7.99 27.22 0.15
C VAL A 462 -8.43 27.22 1.61
N SER A 463 -7.60 27.75 2.52
CA SER A 463 -7.78 27.66 3.97
C SER A 463 -7.89 29.00 4.68
N LYS A 464 -8.11 30.08 3.93
CA LYS A 464 -8.33 31.43 4.47
C LYS A 464 -9.45 31.46 5.50
#